data_AF-D2A4L2-F1
#
_entry.id   AF-D2A4L2-F1
#
_cell.length_a   1.000
_cell.length_b   1.000
_cell.length_c   1.000
_cell.angle_alpha   90.00
_cell.angle_beta   90.00
_cell.angle_gamma   90.00
#
_symmetry.space_group_name_H-M   'P 1'
#
loop_
_entity.id
_entity.type
_entity.pdbx_description
1 polymer ?
#
loop_
_entity_poly.entity_id
_entity_poly.type
_entity_poly.pdbx_seq_one_letter_code
_entity_poly.pdbx_strand_id
1 'polypeptide(L)'
;MDLEMFGIFLTLADKFSGKVWPIVIVIIYIFAEFYSIKYREFYVTFKPIVKLLHSFTDLSLFLCNTYLILGLNFWKKGQWSEFWANLKLVKGKRMGKKRYYLELSCANLIYVLIVFYVVFYWYQEFPGDFFHRYLVRIIENHCVFLYNYFICTILVMLASGYQNLKSQLRNGRLKTVAFRMTMQKKTLELFNQTFGWSLFLVITQCISHTLQHLSNFIYHSHSFQIILVIVVSLFVQLIPMVTLIFLCGRVMEERKKIIKLTYEMDPSFGKSPEIVSLIRKTEIKITAANFFVLDKSTILGVLETIVAFVIVLAQFRT
;
A
#
# COMPACT_ATOMS: atom_id res chain seq x y z
N MET A 1 -12.98 14.27 -6.52
CA MET A 1 -12.55 13.07 -7.24
C MET A 1 -13.75 12.42 -7.91
N ASP A 2 -13.65 12.08 -9.20
CA ASP A 2 -14.59 11.13 -9.81
C ASP A 2 -14.16 9.74 -9.39
N LEU A 3 -14.88 9.23 -8.40
CA LEU A 3 -14.74 7.88 -7.87
C LEU A 3 -15.06 6.80 -8.94
N GLU A 4 -15.63 7.22 -10.07
CA GLU A 4 -15.99 6.37 -11.21
C GLU A 4 -14.77 5.87 -11.98
N MET A 5 -13.68 6.62 -12.09
CA MET A 5 -12.45 6.16 -12.78
C MET A 5 -11.66 5.12 -11.96
N PHE A 6 -11.65 5.24 -10.63
CA PHE A 6 -11.14 4.16 -9.76
C PHE A 6 -12.05 2.96 -9.69
N GLY A 7 -13.36 3.21 -9.81
CA GLY A 7 -14.32 2.20 -10.23
C GLY A 7 -13.76 1.50 -11.45
N ILE A 8 -13.66 2.17 -12.60
CA ILE A 8 -13.25 1.55 -13.88
C ILE A 8 -11.95 0.73 -13.80
N PHE A 9 -10.89 1.17 -13.11
CA PHE A 9 -9.65 0.39 -12.99
C PHE A 9 -9.80 -0.93 -12.19
N LEU A 10 -10.75 -0.99 -11.24
CA LEU A 10 -11.05 -2.18 -10.43
C LEU A 10 -12.36 -2.88 -10.86
N THR A 11 -13.24 -2.19 -11.58
CA THR A 11 -14.60 -2.58 -11.98
C THR A 11 -14.73 -2.69 -13.50
N LEU A 12 -13.63 -2.60 -14.25
CA LEU A 12 -13.54 -3.19 -15.61
C LEU A 12 -13.99 -4.66 -15.55
N ALA A 13 -13.76 -5.33 -14.42
CA ALA A 13 -14.34 -6.65 -14.08
C ALA A 13 -15.87 -6.66 -13.90
N ASP A 14 -16.51 -5.58 -13.41
CA ASP A 14 -17.99 -5.52 -13.35
C ASP A 14 -18.61 -5.39 -14.73
N LYS A 15 -17.93 -4.72 -15.67
CA LYS A 15 -18.43 -4.50 -17.03
C LYS A 15 -18.13 -5.66 -18.00
N PHE A 16 -17.08 -6.45 -17.74
CA PHE A 16 -16.61 -7.54 -18.60
C PHE A 16 -16.80 -8.96 -18.02
N SER A 17 -17.92 -9.20 -17.34
CA SER A 17 -18.43 -10.54 -16.94
C SER A 17 -17.94 -11.09 -15.60
N GLY A 18 -18.91 -11.38 -14.74
CA GLY A 18 -18.94 -12.52 -13.82
C GLY A 18 -17.82 -12.68 -12.78
N LYS A 19 -18.06 -13.63 -11.88
CA LYS A 19 -17.08 -14.14 -10.90
C LYS A 19 -15.89 -14.86 -11.55
N VAL A 20 -15.96 -15.14 -12.86
CA VAL A 20 -15.04 -16.02 -13.60
C VAL A 20 -13.77 -15.31 -14.06
N TRP A 21 -13.86 -14.04 -14.48
CA TRP A 21 -12.73 -13.31 -15.06
C TRP A 21 -11.51 -13.16 -14.12
N PRO A 22 -11.67 -12.78 -12.83
CA PRO A 22 -10.53 -12.72 -11.91
C PRO A 22 -9.85 -14.07 -11.71
N ILE A 23 -10.61 -15.17 -11.76
CA ILE A 23 -10.08 -16.54 -11.63
C ILE A 23 -9.23 -16.88 -12.86
N VAL A 24 -9.72 -16.57 -14.06
CA VAL A 24 -8.97 -16.78 -15.32
C VAL A 24 -7.67 -15.99 -15.32
N ILE A 25 -7.69 -14.72 -14.90
CA ILE A 25 -6.47 -13.90 -14.77
C ILE A 25 -5.48 -14.55 -13.80
N VAL A 26 -5.94 -15.02 -12.64
CA VAL A 26 -5.06 -15.68 -11.67
C VAL A 26 -4.49 -16.98 -12.21
N ILE A 27 -5.25 -17.78 -12.96
CA ILE A 27 -4.75 -18.99 -13.60
C ILE A 27 -3.65 -18.65 -14.62
N ILE A 28 -3.90 -17.68 -15.51
CA ILE A 28 -2.90 -17.21 -16.48
C ILE A 28 -1.65 -16.71 -15.76
N TYR A 29 -1.84 -15.93 -14.70
CA TYR A 29 -0.78 -15.40 -13.87
C TYR A 29 0.05 -16.50 -13.20
N ILE A 30 -0.59 -17.53 -12.63
CA ILE A 30 0.08 -18.70 -12.06
C ILE A 30 0.96 -19.38 -13.11
N PHE A 31 0.42 -19.65 -14.30
CA PHE A 31 1.18 -20.27 -15.39
C PHE A 31 2.36 -19.40 -15.83
N ALA A 32 2.15 -18.09 -15.96
CA ALA A 32 3.20 -17.15 -16.32
C ALA A 32 4.32 -17.11 -15.26
N GLU A 33 3.98 -17.16 -13.98
CA GLU A 33 4.98 -17.14 -12.90
C GLU A 33 5.73 -18.48 -12.80
N PHE A 34 5.06 -19.62 -12.95
CA PHE A 34 5.74 -20.92 -13.05
C PHE A 34 6.70 -20.96 -14.24
N TYR A 35 6.28 -20.43 -15.39
CA TYR A 35 7.15 -20.31 -16.56
C TYR A 35 8.36 -19.43 -16.27
N SER A 36 8.15 -18.24 -15.69
CA SER A 36 9.19 -17.30 -15.27
C SER A 36 10.19 -17.92 -14.28
N ILE A 37 9.71 -18.64 -13.25
CA ILE A 37 10.55 -19.34 -12.26
C ILE A 37 11.44 -20.40 -12.93
N LYS A 38 10.91 -21.16 -13.89
CA LYS A 38 11.70 -22.18 -14.62
C LYS A 38 12.92 -21.58 -15.32
N TYR A 39 12.81 -20.35 -15.83
CA TYR A 39 13.94 -19.66 -16.49
C TYR A 39 14.89 -18.95 -15.51
N ARG A 40 14.60 -18.94 -14.20
CA ARG A 40 15.47 -18.38 -13.13
C ARG A 40 16.39 -19.45 -12.51
N GLU A 41 17.00 -20.30 -13.33
CA GLU A 41 17.87 -21.40 -12.85
C GLU A 41 19.12 -20.91 -12.08
N PHE A 42 19.50 -19.64 -12.22
CA PHE A 42 20.63 -19.05 -11.49
C PHE A 42 20.46 -19.05 -9.97
N TYR A 43 19.24 -19.26 -9.43
CA TYR A 43 19.05 -19.44 -7.98
C TYR A 43 19.80 -20.65 -7.42
N VAL A 44 20.22 -21.61 -8.26
CA VAL A 44 20.98 -22.78 -7.84
C VAL A 44 22.41 -22.42 -7.42
N THR A 45 22.99 -21.35 -7.96
CA THR A 45 24.39 -20.95 -7.66
C THR A 45 24.51 -20.07 -6.42
N PHE A 46 23.39 -19.59 -5.87
CA PHE A 46 23.39 -18.74 -4.69
C PHE A 46 23.67 -19.51 -3.40
N LYS A 47 24.34 -18.83 -2.45
CA LYS A 47 24.45 -19.31 -1.06
C LYS A 47 23.04 -19.61 -0.51
N PRO A 48 22.87 -20.65 0.35
CA PRO A 48 21.55 -21.07 0.82
C PRO A 48 20.67 -19.96 1.40
N ILE A 49 21.26 -19.04 2.19
CA ILE A 49 20.53 -17.91 2.79
C ILE A 49 19.99 -16.93 1.73
N VAL A 50 20.77 -16.65 0.69
CA VAL A 50 20.37 -15.77 -0.41
C VAL A 50 19.29 -16.44 -1.24
N LYS A 51 19.43 -17.75 -1.51
CA LYS A 51 18.40 -18.54 -2.19
C LYS A 51 17.06 -18.51 -1.45
N LEU A 52 17.07 -18.76 -0.14
CA LEU A 52 15.85 -18.69 0.70
C LEU A 52 15.20 -17.31 0.65
N LEU A 53 16.00 -16.24 0.73
CA LEU A 53 15.50 -14.87 0.66
C LEU A 53 14.84 -14.54 -0.69
N HIS A 54 15.45 -14.98 -1.80
CA HIS A 54 14.87 -14.82 -3.13
C HIS A 54 13.58 -15.63 -3.29
N SER A 55 13.56 -16.89 -2.86
CA SER A 55 12.35 -17.73 -2.89
C SER A 55 11.22 -17.13 -2.04
N PHE A 56 11.54 -16.59 -0.86
CA PHE A 56 10.57 -15.91 -0.02
C PHE A 56 10.04 -14.63 -0.66
N THR A 57 10.90 -13.86 -1.34
CA THR A 57 10.49 -12.63 -2.04
C THR A 57 9.58 -12.93 -3.24
N ASP A 58 9.90 -13.96 -4.01
CA ASP A 58 9.06 -14.38 -5.14
C ASP A 58 7.70 -14.93 -4.65
N LEU A 59 7.70 -15.75 -3.58
CA LEU A 59 6.46 -16.24 -2.96
C LEU A 59 5.59 -15.10 -2.38
N SER A 60 6.21 -14.14 -1.69
CA SER A 60 5.47 -13.02 -1.10
C SER A 60 4.90 -12.09 -2.17
N LEU A 61 5.61 -11.88 -3.29
CA LEU A 61 5.10 -11.11 -4.44
C LEU A 61 3.92 -11.82 -5.11
N PHE A 62 4.02 -13.15 -5.28
CA PHE A 62 2.98 -13.98 -5.84
C PHE A 62 1.70 -13.96 -4.98
N LEU A 63 1.85 -14.16 -3.66
CA LEU A 63 0.74 -14.09 -2.72
C LEU A 63 0.13 -12.69 -2.68
N CYS A 64 0.95 -11.64 -2.72
CA CYS A 64 0.49 -10.26 -2.77
C CYS A 64 -0.38 -10.01 -4.01
N ASN A 65 0.12 -10.27 -5.21
CA ASN A 65 -0.63 -10.02 -6.45
C ASN A 65 -1.89 -10.88 -6.56
N THR A 66 -1.80 -12.17 -6.21
CA THR A 66 -2.97 -13.06 -6.18
C THR A 66 -4.04 -12.53 -5.23
N TYR A 67 -3.64 -12.08 -4.04
CA TYR A 67 -4.56 -11.48 -3.08
C TYR A 67 -5.15 -10.16 -3.58
N LEU A 68 -4.35 -9.30 -4.23
CA LEU A 68 -4.85 -8.04 -4.79
C LEU A 68 -5.90 -8.29 -5.88
N ILE A 69 -5.70 -9.31 -6.73
CA ILE A 69 -6.64 -9.68 -7.78
C ILE A 69 -7.90 -10.32 -7.19
N LEU A 70 -7.77 -11.35 -6.34
CA LEU A 70 -8.93 -12.09 -5.82
C LEU A 70 -9.63 -11.37 -4.66
N GLY A 71 -8.87 -10.80 -3.74
CA GLY A 71 -9.39 -10.18 -2.53
C GLY A 71 -10.33 -9.03 -2.85
N LEU A 72 -9.91 -8.11 -3.70
CA LEU A 72 -10.70 -6.92 -4.04
C LEU A 72 -11.86 -7.23 -4.99
N ASN A 73 -11.64 -8.09 -5.99
CA ASN A 73 -12.64 -8.36 -7.03
C ASN A 73 -13.66 -9.43 -6.64
N PHE A 74 -13.27 -10.39 -5.79
CA PHE A 74 -14.08 -11.57 -5.49
C PHE A 74 -14.48 -11.64 -4.01
N TRP A 75 -13.54 -11.76 -3.09
CA TRP A 75 -13.85 -12.05 -1.68
C TRP A 75 -14.47 -10.87 -0.93
N LYS A 76 -14.04 -9.65 -1.24
CA LYS A 76 -14.43 -8.45 -0.48
C LYS A 76 -15.35 -7.51 -1.26
N LYS A 77 -15.94 -7.96 -2.37
CA LYS A 77 -16.78 -7.12 -3.24
C LYS A 77 -17.91 -6.39 -2.50
N GLY A 78 -18.60 -7.07 -1.58
CA GLY A 78 -19.67 -6.45 -0.77
C GLY A 78 -19.14 -5.37 0.16
N GLN A 79 -18.09 -5.68 0.93
CA GLN A 79 -17.43 -4.73 1.84
C GLN A 79 -16.87 -3.53 1.08
N TRP A 80 -16.34 -3.77 -0.11
CA TRP A 80 -15.79 -2.76 -1.00
C TRP A 80 -16.87 -1.79 -1.52
N SER A 81 -18.01 -2.33 -1.96
CA SER A 81 -19.14 -1.52 -2.39
C SER A 81 -19.67 -0.64 -1.26
N GLU A 82 -19.83 -1.21 -0.06
CA GLU A 82 -20.27 -0.47 1.13
C GLU A 82 -19.25 0.60 1.54
N PHE A 83 -17.96 0.26 1.55
CA PHE A 83 -16.87 1.20 1.81
C PHE A 83 -16.94 2.40 0.86
N TRP A 84 -17.13 2.14 -0.43
CA TRP A 84 -17.24 3.20 -1.42
C TRP A 84 -18.46 4.10 -1.24
N ALA A 85 -19.61 3.50 -0.93
CA ALA A 85 -20.84 4.24 -0.65
C ALA A 85 -20.61 5.20 0.54
N ASN A 86 -19.98 4.71 1.61
CA ASN A 86 -19.67 5.53 2.78
C ASN A 86 -18.64 6.63 2.46
N LEU A 87 -17.59 6.30 1.71
CA LEU A 87 -16.58 7.29 1.32
C LEU A 87 -17.18 8.43 0.46
N LYS A 88 -18.17 8.11 -0.40
CA LYS A 88 -18.93 9.12 -1.18
C LYS A 88 -19.70 10.09 -0.29
N LEU A 89 -20.23 9.64 0.83
CA LEU A 89 -20.99 10.46 1.80
C LEU A 89 -20.07 11.32 2.67
N VAL A 90 -18.85 10.85 2.92
CA VAL A 90 -17.87 11.47 3.82
C VAL A 90 -17.06 12.60 3.16
N LYS A 91 -17.27 12.87 1.85
CA LYS A 91 -16.51 13.83 1.03
C LYS A 91 -16.07 15.10 1.80
N GLY A 92 -14.75 15.22 2.00
CA GLY A 92 -14.07 16.43 2.46
C GLY A 92 -13.92 17.47 1.36
N LYS A 93 -12.97 18.42 1.53
CA LYS A 93 -12.64 19.39 0.47
C LYS A 93 -12.33 18.66 -0.83
N ARG A 94 -12.98 19.04 -1.94
CA ARG A 94 -12.67 18.50 -3.27
C ARG A 94 -11.20 18.81 -3.59
N MET A 95 -10.34 17.80 -3.63
CA MET A 95 -9.15 17.90 -4.48
C MET A 95 -9.62 18.15 -5.91
N GLY A 96 -9.04 19.17 -6.54
CA GLY A 96 -9.29 19.47 -7.96
C GLY A 96 -8.87 18.26 -8.80
N LYS A 97 -9.77 17.79 -9.67
CA LYS A 97 -9.54 16.61 -10.52
C LYS A 97 -8.20 16.70 -11.26
N LYS A 98 -7.91 17.88 -11.85
CA LYS A 98 -6.68 18.16 -12.60
C LYS A 98 -5.40 17.93 -11.78
N ARG A 99 -5.35 18.40 -10.54
CA ARG A 99 -4.18 18.26 -9.67
C ARG A 99 -3.90 16.78 -9.35
N TYR A 100 -4.96 16.02 -9.09
CA TYR A 100 -4.84 14.59 -8.81
C TYR A 100 -4.28 13.80 -10.00
N TYR A 101 -4.84 14.01 -11.19
CA TYR A 101 -4.35 13.34 -12.41
C TYR A 101 -2.92 13.74 -12.74
N LEU A 102 -2.56 14.99 -12.49
CA LEU A 102 -1.19 15.45 -12.64
C LEU A 102 -0.25 14.72 -11.66
N GLU A 103 -0.60 14.67 -10.37
CA GLU A 103 0.20 13.96 -9.35
C GLU A 103 0.36 12.47 -9.69
N LEU A 104 -0.71 11.80 -10.13
CA LEU A 104 -0.65 10.39 -10.55
C LEU A 104 0.21 10.21 -11.80
N SER A 105 0.02 11.06 -12.81
CA SER A 105 0.77 10.96 -14.07
C SER A 105 2.26 11.23 -13.84
N CYS A 106 2.60 12.22 -13.00
CA CYS A 106 3.97 12.49 -12.62
C CYS A 106 4.59 11.32 -11.85
N ALA A 107 3.90 10.79 -10.84
CA ALA A 107 4.39 9.64 -10.08
C ALA A 107 4.60 8.40 -10.98
N ASN A 108 3.66 8.14 -11.89
CA ASN A 108 3.75 7.04 -12.83
C ASN A 108 4.88 7.24 -13.85
N LEU A 109 5.05 8.44 -14.37
CA LEU A 109 6.15 8.76 -15.29
C LEU A 109 7.51 8.55 -14.62
N ILE A 110 7.68 9.03 -13.39
CA ILE A 110 8.92 8.82 -12.61
C ILE A 110 9.16 7.32 -12.40
N TYR A 111 8.13 6.57 -12.01
CA TYR A 111 8.24 5.12 -11.85
C TYR A 111 8.66 4.41 -13.14
N VAL A 112 8.00 4.73 -14.26
CA VAL A 112 8.30 4.13 -15.58
C VAL A 112 9.72 4.47 -16.03
N LEU A 113 10.18 5.71 -15.86
CA LEU A 113 11.55 6.10 -16.21
C LEU A 113 12.58 5.30 -15.40
N ILE A 114 12.34 5.10 -14.11
CA ILE A 114 13.23 4.32 -13.26
C ILE A 114 13.20 2.84 -13.65
N VAL A 115 12.02 2.25 -13.84
CA VAL A 115 11.90 0.86 -14.28
C VAL A 115 12.55 0.66 -15.63
N PHE A 116 12.39 1.60 -16.56
CA PHE A 116 13.03 1.55 -17.87
C PHE A 116 14.56 1.54 -17.75
N TYR A 117 15.13 2.37 -16.88
CA TYR A 117 16.56 2.35 -16.59
C TYR A 117 17.03 1.01 -16.02
N VAL A 118 16.31 0.46 -15.05
CA VAL A 118 16.62 -0.85 -14.44
C VAL A 118 16.51 -1.98 -15.47
N VAL A 119 15.46 -1.97 -16.30
CA VAL A 119 15.23 -2.93 -17.37
C VAL A 119 16.34 -2.86 -18.41
N PHE A 120 16.72 -1.66 -18.84
CA PHE A 120 17.79 -1.44 -19.80
C PHE A 120 19.11 -2.04 -19.30
N TYR A 121 19.46 -1.79 -18.04
CA TYR A 121 20.65 -2.36 -17.42
C TYR A 121 20.64 -3.89 -17.43
N TRP A 122 19.58 -4.52 -16.92
CA TRP A 122 19.50 -5.98 -16.85
C TRP A 122 19.35 -6.66 -18.21
N TYR A 123 18.79 -5.97 -19.20
CA TYR A 123 18.74 -6.45 -20.57
C TYR A 123 20.13 -6.57 -21.20
N GLN A 124 21.04 -5.64 -20.88
CA GLN A 124 22.44 -5.70 -21.32
C GLN A 124 23.19 -6.87 -20.67
N GLU A 125 22.93 -7.15 -19.40
CA GLU A 125 23.57 -8.27 -18.67
C GLU A 125 23.06 -9.65 -19.12
N PHE A 126 21.79 -9.76 -19.52
CA PHE A 126 21.16 -11.04 -19.90
C PHE A 126 20.45 -10.97 -21.27
N PRO A 127 21.20 -10.75 -22.37
CA PRO A 127 20.59 -10.71 -23.70
C PRO A 127 19.94 -12.06 -24.04
N GLY A 128 18.73 -12.03 -24.61
CA GLY A 128 17.98 -13.22 -25.03
C GLY A 128 17.00 -13.75 -23.97
N ASP A 129 17.44 -13.91 -22.71
CA ASP A 129 16.59 -14.51 -21.67
C ASP A 129 15.86 -13.48 -20.79
N PHE A 130 16.24 -12.20 -20.86
CA PHE A 130 15.76 -11.17 -19.95
C PHE A 130 14.23 -11.14 -19.82
N PHE A 131 13.51 -11.10 -20.95
CA PHE A 131 12.04 -11.01 -20.95
C PHE A 131 11.39 -12.26 -20.36
N HIS A 132 11.92 -13.45 -20.65
CA HIS A 132 11.42 -14.70 -20.07
C HIS A 132 11.56 -14.73 -18.55
N ARG A 133 12.63 -14.12 -18.01
CA ARG A 133 12.94 -14.09 -16.56
C ARG A 133 12.19 -13.00 -15.79
N TYR A 134 12.03 -11.82 -16.38
CA TYR A 134 11.65 -10.61 -15.62
C TYR A 134 10.35 -9.95 -16.06
N LEU A 135 9.75 -10.32 -17.20
CA LEU A 135 8.53 -9.65 -17.69
C LEU A 135 7.39 -9.71 -16.68
N VAL A 136 7.11 -10.89 -16.12
CA VAL A 136 6.05 -11.09 -15.12
C VAL A 136 6.35 -10.23 -13.88
N ARG A 137 7.60 -10.25 -13.41
CA ARG A 137 8.05 -9.46 -12.25
C ARG A 137 7.91 -7.96 -12.44
N ILE A 138 8.15 -7.45 -13.66
CA ILE A 138 7.96 -6.03 -13.98
C ILE A 138 6.48 -5.67 -13.87
N ILE A 139 5.60 -6.50 -14.44
CA ILE A 139 4.15 -6.30 -14.40
C ILE A 139 3.64 -6.34 -12.94
N GLU A 140 4.05 -7.33 -12.16
CA GLU A 140 3.71 -7.48 -10.74
C GLU A 140 4.11 -6.26 -9.92
N ASN A 141 5.35 -5.80 -10.06
CA ASN A 141 5.83 -4.62 -9.34
C ASN A 141 5.06 -3.36 -9.73
N HIS A 142 4.68 -3.24 -11.00
CA HIS A 142 3.85 -2.13 -11.47
C HIS A 142 2.45 -2.19 -10.88
N CYS A 143 1.83 -3.37 -10.80
CA CYS A 143 0.54 -3.58 -10.14
C CYS A 143 0.59 -3.18 -8.65
N VAL A 144 1.62 -3.61 -7.92
CA VAL A 144 1.82 -3.24 -6.52
C VAL A 144 2.04 -1.73 -6.37
N PHE A 145 2.78 -1.09 -7.27
CA PHE A 145 2.98 0.37 -7.28
C PHE A 145 1.65 1.12 -7.45
N LEU A 146 0.85 0.75 -8.47
CA LEU A 146 -0.46 1.35 -8.72
C LEU A 146 -1.40 1.15 -7.52
N TYR A 147 -1.37 -0.04 -6.92
CA TYR A 147 -2.14 -0.35 -5.74
C TYR A 147 -1.73 0.51 -4.53
N ASN A 148 -0.43 0.68 -4.27
CA ASN A 148 0.05 1.55 -3.20
C ASN A 148 -0.41 2.99 -3.39
N TYR A 149 -0.28 3.51 -4.61
CA TYR A 149 -0.74 4.85 -4.94
C TYR A 149 -2.25 5.01 -4.70
N PHE A 150 -3.03 3.99 -5.07
CA PHE A 150 -4.45 3.94 -4.82
C PHE A 150 -4.80 4.01 -3.32
N ILE A 151 -4.15 3.20 -2.49
CA ILE A 151 -4.40 3.21 -1.05
C ILE A 151 -3.98 4.54 -0.42
N CYS A 152 -2.84 5.09 -0.82
CA CYS A 152 -2.42 6.43 -0.42
C CYS A 152 -3.49 7.48 -0.74
N THR A 153 -4.09 7.41 -1.93
CA THR A 153 -5.19 8.29 -2.33
C THR A 153 -6.39 8.16 -1.38
N ILE A 154 -6.80 6.94 -1.06
CA ILE A 154 -7.89 6.69 -0.12
C ILE A 154 -7.58 7.25 1.27
N LEU A 155 -6.37 7.05 1.78
CA LEU A 155 -5.94 7.56 3.08
C LEU A 155 -5.97 9.09 3.13
N VAL A 156 -5.56 9.77 2.06
CA VAL A 156 -5.67 11.23 1.95
C VAL A 156 -7.13 11.68 2.00
N MET A 157 -8.06 10.93 1.40
CA MET A 157 -9.49 11.25 1.48
C MET A 157 -10.03 11.10 2.89
N LEU A 158 -9.70 10.00 3.56
CA LEU A 158 -10.07 9.76 4.95
C LEU A 158 -9.55 10.90 5.85
N ALA A 159 -8.27 11.26 5.71
CA ALA A 159 -7.67 12.37 6.44
C ALA A 159 -8.38 13.71 6.17
N SER A 160 -8.71 14.00 4.91
CA SER A 160 -9.45 15.21 4.53
C SER A 160 -10.86 15.25 5.12
N GLY A 161 -11.50 14.09 5.27
CA GLY A 161 -12.79 13.96 5.91
C GLY A 161 -12.71 14.35 7.39
N TYR A 162 -11.70 13.88 8.12
CA TYR A 162 -11.45 14.30 9.50
C TYR A 162 -11.12 15.79 9.62
N GLN A 163 -10.33 16.36 8.70
CA GLN A 163 -10.06 17.80 8.68
C GLN A 163 -11.35 18.63 8.51
N ASN A 164 -12.28 18.16 7.67
CA ASN A 164 -13.59 18.80 7.51
C ASN A 164 -14.41 18.72 8.81
N LEU A 165 -14.43 17.57 9.47
CA LEU A 165 -15.08 17.42 10.78
C LEU A 165 -14.49 18.35 11.83
N LYS A 166 -13.16 18.48 11.86
CA LYS A 166 -12.46 19.43 12.73
C LYS A 166 -12.94 20.86 12.52
N SER A 167 -13.11 21.28 11.27
CA SER A 167 -13.64 22.60 10.93
C SER A 167 -15.10 22.77 11.35
N GLN A 168 -15.93 21.74 11.16
CA GLN A 168 -17.35 21.78 11.57
C GLN A 168 -17.52 21.80 13.09
N LEU A 169 -16.63 21.12 13.81
CA LEU A 169 -16.59 21.10 15.25
C LEU A 169 -16.27 22.50 15.80
N ARG A 170 -15.27 23.19 15.23
CA ARG A 170 -14.96 24.59 15.58
C ARG A 170 -16.13 25.55 15.34
N ASN A 171 -17.00 25.23 14.37
CA ASN A 171 -18.20 26.02 14.07
C ASN A 171 -19.43 25.61 14.93
N GLY A 172 -19.24 24.82 16.00
CA GLY A 172 -20.30 24.45 16.94
C GLY A 172 -21.29 23.39 16.44
N ARG A 173 -21.05 22.74 15.29
CA ARG A 173 -21.99 21.76 14.69
C ARG A 173 -21.88 20.36 15.29
N LEU A 174 -22.06 20.24 16.61
CA LEU A 174 -21.80 19.01 17.38
C LEU A 174 -22.59 17.78 16.89
N LYS A 175 -23.91 17.90 16.67
CA LYS A 175 -24.76 16.79 16.20
C LYS A 175 -24.28 16.22 14.86
N THR A 176 -23.97 17.10 13.90
CA THR A 176 -23.45 16.72 12.59
C THR A 176 -22.08 16.05 12.69
N VAL A 177 -21.20 16.59 13.55
CA VAL A 177 -19.87 16.03 13.77
C VAL A 177 -19.96 14.63 14.36
N ALA A 178 -20.80 14.41 15.37
CA ALA A 178 -20.97 13.10 15.98
C ALA A 178 -21.48 12.05 14.99
N PHE A 179 -22.54 12.36 14.24
CA PHE A 179 -23.06 11.46 13.21
C PHE A 179 -21.99 11.11 12.18
N ARG A 180 -21.26 12.11 11.67
CA ARG A 180 -20.21 11.88 10.68
C ARG A 180 -18.98 11.20 11.26
N MET A 181 -18.67 11.38 12.54
CA MET A 181 -17.60 10.66 13.23
C MET A 181 -17.93 9.17 13.31
N THR A 182 -19.18 8.81 13.60
CA THR A 182 -19.65 7.42 13.57
C THR A 182 -19.58 6.84 12.15
N MET A 183 -19.92 7.62 11.12
CA MET A 183 -19.76 7.19 9.73
C MET A 183 -18.29 7.00 9.34
N GLN A 184 -17.41 7.88 9.77
CA GLN A 184 -15.96 7.75 9.59
C GLN A 184 -15.40 6.51 10.31
N LYS A 185 -15.90 6.21 11.51
CA LYS A 185 -15.60 4.96 12.23
C LYS A 185 -15.91 3.75 11.36
N LYS A 186 -17.17 3.64 10.93
CA LYS A 186 -17.62 2.52 10.11
C LYS A 186 -16.82 2.41 8.80
N THR A 187 -16.51 3.56 8.18
CA THR A 187 -15.70 3.62 6.96
C THR A 187 -14.28 3.09 7.20
N LEU A 188 -13.67 3.44 8.34
CA LEU A 188 -12.31 2.99 8.68
C LEU A 188 -12.27 1.51 9.11
N GLU A 189 -13.32 1.00 9.75
CA GLU A 189 -13.48 -0.43 10.02
C GLU A 189 -13.60 -1.22 8.71
N LEU A 190 -14.42 -0.76 7.76
CA LEU A 190 -14.51 -1.35 6.42
C LEU A 190 -13.18 -1.27 5.65
N PHE A 191 -12.43 -0.18 5.81
CA PHE A 191 -11.09 -0.04 5.26
C PHE A 191 -10.17 -1.14 5.79
N ASN A 192 -10.09 -1.35 7.11
CA ASN A 192 -9.26 -2.40 7.71
C ASN A 192 -9.70 -3.80 7.26
N GLN A 193 -11.01 -4.05 7.17
CA GLN A 193 -11.54 -5.35 6.73
C GLN A 193 -11.25 -5.65 5.26
N THR A 194 -11.23 -4.61 4.41
CA THR A 194 -11.01 -4.73 2.97
C THR A 194 -9.53 -4.78 2.63
N PHE A 195 -8.73 -3.91 3.24
CA PHE A 195 -7.34 -3.66 2.86
C PHE A 195 -6.31 -4.13 3.88
N GLY A 196 -6.72 -4.57 5.08
CA GLY A 196 -5.77 -4.94 6.13
C GLY A 196 -4.79 -6.03 5.69
N TRP A 197 -5.26 -7.08 5.01
CA TRP A 197 -4.41 -8.13 4.46
C TRP A 197 -3.54 -7.64 3.30
N SER A 198 -4.07 -6.82 2.41
CA SER A 198 -3.28 -6.22 1.34
C SER A 198 -2.14 -5.35 1.88
N LEU A 199 -2.42 -4.52 2.89
CA LEU A 199 -1.42 -3.70 3.59
C LEU A 199 -0.34 -4.58 4.22
N PHE A 200 -0.74 -5.66 4.90
CA PHE A 200 0.20 -6.63 5.48
C PHE A 200 1.11 -7.25 4.41
N LEU A 201 0.54 -7.72 3.30
CA LEU A 201 1.28 -8.37 2.22
C LEU A 201 2.22 -7.38 1.51
N VAL A 202 1.77 -6.15 1.27
CA VAL A 202 2.60 -5.08 0.67
C VAL A 202 3.80 -4.74 1.57
N ILE A 203 3.58 -4.59 2.88
CA ILE A 203 4.66 -4.26 3.82
C ILE A 203 5.65 -5.42 3.89
N THR A 204 5.17 -6.65 4.05
CA THR A 204 6.01 -7.86 4.04
C THR A 204 6.81 -7.95 2.74
N GLN A 205 6.17 -7.75 1.60
CA GLN A 205 6.85 -7.74 0.30
C GLN A 205 7.93 -6.67 0.20
N CYS A 206 7.67 -5.46 0.70
CA CYS A 206 8.64 -4.38 0.69
C CYS A 206 9.86 -4.71 1.57
N ILE A 207 9.66 -5.33 2.73
CA ILE A 207 10.74 -5.82 3.59
C ILE A 207 11.57 -6.87 2.85
N SER A 208 10.92 -7.91 2.32
CA SER A 208 11.60 -8.99 1.56
C SER A 208 12.43 -8.44 0.41
N HIS A 209 11.84 -7.54 -0.39
CA HIS A 209 12.52 -6.97 -1.55
C HIS A 209 13.67 -6.03 -1.17
N THR A 210 13.52 -5.29 -0.07
CA THR A 210 14.60 -4.46 0.48
C THR A 210 15.78 -5.35 0.92
N LEU A 211 15.48 -6.43 1.64
CA LEU A 211 16.49 -7.40 2.05
C LEU A 211 17.16 -8.07 0.85
N GLN A 212 16.39 -8.43 -0.19
CA GLN A 212 16.94 -9.02 -1.42
C GLN A 212 17.94 -8.06 -2.09
N HIS A 213 17.59 -6.78 -2.22
CA HIS A 213 18.47 -5.77 -2.80
C HIS A 213 19.71 -5.50 -1.95
N LEU A 214 19.58 -5.45 -0.62
CA LEU A 214 20.71 -5.29 0.29
C LEU A 214 21.62 -6.51 0.28
N SER A 215 21.05 -7.72 0.17
CA SER A 215 21.82 -8.95 -0.05
C SER A 215 22.62 -8.85 -1.36
N ASN A 216 21.98 -8.45 -2.47
CA ASN A 216 22.69 -8.23 -3.74
C ASN A 216 23.79 -7.18 -3.63
N PHE A 217 23.56 -6.11 -2.85
CA PHE A 217 24.59 -5.12 -2.56
C PHE A 217 25.76 -5.72 -1.77
N ILE A 218 25.50 -6.59 -0.80
CA ILE A 218 26.56 -7.21 0.01
C ILE A 218 27.37 -8.23 -0.81
N TYR A 219 26.71 -9.04 -1.64
CA TYR A 219 27.36 -10.19 -2.30
C TYR A 219 27.83 -9.92 -3.73
N HIS A 220 27.25 -8.95 -4.45
CA HIS A 220 27.43 -8.80 -5.89
C HIS A 220 27.74 -7.35 -6.35
N SER A 221 28.11 -6.43 -5.45
CA SER A 221 28.41 -5.02 -5.77
C SER A 221 29.82 -4.82 -6.36
N HIS A 222 30.04 -5.34 -7.57
CA HIS A 222 31.34 -5.25 -8.23
C HIS A 222 31.54 -3.97 -9.06
N SER A 223 30.45 -3.32 -9.49
CA SER A 223 30.50 -2.12 -10.32
C SER A 223 29.63 -0.99 -9.78
N PHE A 224 30.02 0.25 -10.08
CA PHE A 224 29.23 1.43 -9.72
C PHE A 224 27.82 1.41 -10.34
N GLN A 225 27.68 0.88 -11.56
CA GLN A 225 26.39 0.76 -12.23
C GLN A 225 25.43 -0.19 -11.49
N ILE A 226 25.93 -1.34 -11.04
CA ILE A 226 25.14 -2.29 -10.22
C ILE A 226 24.67 -1.61 -8.93
N ILE A 227 25.58 -0.91 -8.25
CA ILE A 227 25.26 -0.17 -7.02
C ILE A 227 24.16 0.86 -7.28
N LEU A 228 24.29 1.64 -8.34
CA LEU A 228 23.29 2.65 -8.71
C LEU A 228 21.92 2.03 -8.99
N VAL A 229 21.86 0.93 -9.75
CA VAL A 229 20.62 0.19 -10.04
C VAL A 229 19.95 -0.33 -8.77
N ILE A 230 20.74 -0.89 -7.83
CA ILE A 230 20.24 -1.38 -6.54
C ILE A 230 19.67 -0.22 -5.71
N VAL A 231 20.43 0.87 -5.56
CA VAL A 231 20.03 2.04 -4.77
C VAL A 231 18.75 2.68 -5.33
N VAL A 232 18.69 2.88 -6.63
CA VAL A 232 17.49 3.44 -7.29
C VAL A 232 16.29 2.51 -7.12
N SER A 233 16.48 1.18 -7.25
CA SER A 233 15.41 0.20 -7.04
C SER A 233 14.91 0.18 -5.58
N LEU A 234 15.80 0.37 -4.60
CA LEU A 234 15.44 0.50 -3.19
C LEU A 234 14.57 1.74 -2.94
N PHE A 235 14.95 2.90 -3.49
CA PHE A 235 14.17 4.13 -3.32
C PHE A 235 12.77 4.02 -3.91
N VAL A 236 12.64 3.41 -5.10
CA VAL A 236 11.34 3.18 -5.74
C VAL A 236 10.37 2.38 -4.88
N GLN A 237 10.89 1.47 -4.05
CA GLN A 237 10.05 0.62 -3.21
C GLN A 237 9.82 1.19 -1.81
N LEU A 238 10.86 1.75 -1.19
CA LEU A 238 10.78 2.28 0.16
C LEU A 238 9.95 3.57 0.23
N ILE A 239 10.07 4.47 -0.75
CA ILE A 239 9.34 5.75 -0.71
C ILE A 239 7.82 5.55 -0.69
N PRO A 240 7.21 4.74 -1.58
CA PRO A 240 5.77 4.45 -1.50
C PRO A 240 5.35 3.79 -0.20
N MET A 241 6.13 2.85 0.33
CA MET A 241 5.82 2.15 1.59
C MET A 241 5.86 3.11 2.79
N VAL A 242 6.91 3.93 2.90
CA VAL A 242 7.02 4.95 3.95
C VAL A 242 5.88 5.96 3.84
N THR A 243 5.55 6.38 2.62
CA THR A 243 4.43 7.31 2.37
C THR A 243 3.10 6.71 2.81
N LEU A 244 2.85 5.44 2.50
CA LEU A 244 1.66 4.69 2.90
C LEU A 244 1.52 4.65 4.43
N ILE A 245 2.57 4.20 5.14
CA ILE A 245 2.57 4.14 6.62
C ILE A 245 2.40 5.53 7.23
N PHE A 246 3.10 6.53 6.69
CA PHE A 246 2.98 7.91 7.14
C PHE A 246 1.55 8.45 6.98
N LEU A 247 0.89 8.17 5.85
CA LEU A 247 -0.49 8.58 5.62
C LEU A 247 -1.48 7.87 6.56
N CYS A 248 -1.27 6.59 6.86
CA CYS A 248 -2.02 5.90 7.92
C CYS A 248 -1.89 6.64 9.26
N GLY A 249 -0.66 6.97 9.66
CA GLY A 249 -0.39 7.76 10.85
C GLY A 249 -1.05 9.16 10.83
N ARG A 250 -1.08 9.82 9.68
CA ARG A 250 -1.72 11.13 9.49
C ARG A 250 -3.24 11.08 9.68
N VAL A 251 -3.92 10.05 9.16
CA VAL A 251 -5.36 9.85 9.38
C VAL A 251 -5.65 9.78 10.89
N MET A 252 -4.83 9.01 11.61
CA MET A 252 -4.94 8.87 13.06
C MET A 252 -4.66 10.18 13.81
N GLU A 253 -3.69 10.96 13.35
CA GLU A 253 -3.34 12.27 13.92
C GLU A 253 -4.49 13.28 13.78
N GLU A 254 -5.13 13.37 12.61
CA GLU A 254 -6.27 14.27 12.41
C GLU A 254 -7.47 13.88 13.28
N ARG A 255 -7.70 12.57 13.49
CA ARG A 255 -8.68 12.10 14.47
C ARG A 255 -8.34 12.56 15.90
N LYS A 256 -7.08 12.39 16.34
CA LYS A 256 -6.64 12.81 17.69
C LYS A 256 -6.84 14.31 17.90
N LYS A 257 -6.65 15.14 16.87
CA LYS A 257 -6.91 16.59 16.93
C LYS A 257 -8.38 16.91 17.21
N ILE A 258 -9.32 16.16 16.63
CA ILE A 258 -10.76 16.33 16.90
C ILE A 258 -11.05 15.98 18.37
N ILE A 259 -10.52 14.87 18.86
CA ILE A 259 -10.70 14.46 20.26
C ILE A 259 -10.16 15.53 21.20
N LYS A 260 -8.94 16.04 20.95
CA LYS A 260 -8.35 17.13 21.74
C LYS A 260 -9.24 18.37 21.78
N LEU A 261 -9.78 18.80 20.63
CA LEU A 261 -10.72 19.93 20.57
C LEU A 261 -11.99 19.67 21.40
N THR A 262 -12.51 18.43 21.43
CA THR A 262 -13.66 18.14 22.29
C THR A 262 -13.36 18.25 23.78
N TYR A 263 -12.10 18.11 24.21
CA TYR A 263 -11.69 18.34 25.61
C TYR A 263 -11.52 19.83 25.92
N GLU A 264 -11.06 20.62 24.95
CA GLU A 264 -10.87 22.07 25.08
C GLU A 264 -12.18 22.87 25.00
N MET A 265 -13.27 22.25 24.51
CA MET A 265 -14.60 22.88 24.48
C MET A 265 -15.14 23.10 25.89
N ASP A 266 -15.46 24.36 26.17
CA ASP A 266 -16.02 24.83 27.44
C ASP A 266 -17.28 24.03 27.82
N PRO A 267 -17.43 23.55 29.08
CA PRO A 267 -18.65 22.89 29.55
C PRO A 267 -19.95 23.68 29.30
N SER A 268 -19.89 24.99 29.06
CA SER A 268 -21.01 25.84 28.65
C SER A 268 -21.56 25.54 27.23
N PHE A 269 -20.78 24.90 26.34
CA PHE A 269 -21.27 24.28 25.10
C PHE A 269 -22.11 23.00 25.36
N GLY A 270 -22.23 22.62 26.64
CA GLY A 270 -22.82 21.39 27.19
C GLY A 270 -24.33 21.26 27.11
N LYS A 271 -24.96 21.58 25.98
CA LYS A 271 -26.34 21.12 25.74
C LYS A 271 -26.42 19.62 25.39
N SER A 272 -25.29 18.92 25.24
CA SER A 272 -25.27 17.47 24.94
C SER A 272 -23.96 16.78 25.35
N PRO A 273 -23.68 16.61 26.66
CA PRO A 273 -22.49 15.90 27.15
C PRO A 273 -22.38 14.46 26.60
N GLU A 274 -23.53 13.82 26.35
CA GLU A 274 -23.61 12.49 25.72
C GLU A 274 -22.94 12.45 24.34
N ILE A 275 -23.17 13.48 23.51
CA ILE A 275 -22.64 13.57 22.15
C ILE A 275 -21.12 13.72 22.17
N VAL A 276 -20.60 14.54 23.09
CA VAL A 276 -19.17 14.71 23.29
C VAL A 276 -18.54 13.40 23.77
N SER A 277 -19.20 12.70 24.69
CA SER A 277 -18.76 11.38 25.16
C SER A 277 -18.70 10.34 24.03
N LEU A 278 -19.67 10.36 23.11
CA LEU A 278 -19.72 9.46 21.94
C LEU A 278 -18.54 9.70 21.00
N ILE A 279 -18.21 10.97 20.71
CA ILE A 279 -17.06 11.34 19.88
C ILE A 279 -15.75 10.83 20.52
N ARG A 280 -15.60 10.99 21.84
CA ARG A 280 -14.40 10.56 22.58
C ARG A 280 -14.27 9.04 22.66
N LYS A 281 -15.36 8.32 22.94
CA LYS A 281 -15.37 6.85 23.10
C LYS A 281 -15.21 6.08 21.78
N THR A 282 -15.30 6.75 20.64
CA THR A 282 -15.16 6.12 19.33
C THR A 282 -13.69 5.79 19.06
N GLU A 283 -13.16 4.71 19.63
CA GLU A 283 -11.82 4.20 19.35
C GLU A 283 -11.74 3.58 17.95
N ILE A 284 -10.71 3.96 17.21
CA ILE A 284 -10.42 3.41 15.89
C ILE A 284 -8.91 3.40 15.72
N LYS A 285 -8.40 2.39 15.04
CA LYS A 285 -6.99 2.21 14.67
C LYS A 285 -6.96 1.69 13.24
N ILE A 286 -5.97 2.09 12.46
CA ILE A 286 -5.70 1.45 11.16
C ILE A 286 -4.81 0.25 11.45
N THR A 287 -5.21 -0.94 11.01
CA THR A 287 -4.48 -2.19 11.28
C THR A 287 -4.14 -2.93 10.00
N ALA A 288 -2.98 -3.56 9.98
CA ALA A 288 -2.60 -4.52 8.93
C ALA A 288 -3.06 -5.91 9.36
N ALA A 289 -4.21 -6.36 8.82
CA ALA A 289 -4.85 -7.64 9.10
C ALA A 289 -5.05 -7.94 10.61
N ASN A 290 -5.20 -6.89 11.43
CA ASN A 290 -5.22 -6.95 12.90
C ASN A 290 -3.96 -7.51 13.57
N PHE A 291 -2.87 -7.75 12.83
CA PHE A 291 -1.58 -8.13 13.41
C PHE A 291 -0.92 -6.96 14.14
N PHE A 292 -0.92 -5.78 13.51
CA PHE A 292 -0.32 -4.58 14.11
C PHE A 292 -1.04 -3.30 13.65
N VAL A 293 -0.88 -2.25 14.45
CA VAL A 293 -1.39 -0.91 14.18
C VAL A 293 -0.41 -0.18 13.28
N LEU A 294 -0.91 0.43 12.20
CA LEU A 294 -0.08 1.23 11.29
C LEU A 294 0.05 2.67 11.81
N ASP A 295 1.24 2.99 12.29
CA ASP A 295 1.61 4.31 12.78
C ASP A 295 3.05 4.68 12.36
N LYS A 296 3.50 5.88 12.74
CA LYS A 296 4.83 6.37 12.37
C LYS A 296 5.95 5.50 12.97
N SER A 297 5.74 4.88 14.13
CA SER A 297 6.70 3.94 14.74
C SER A 297 6.86 2.66 13.95
N THR A 298 5.85 2.25 13.16
CA THR A 298 5.97 1.10 12.27
C THR A 298 7.14 1.26 11.28
N ILE A 299 7.45 2.49 10.84
CA ILE A 299 8.61 2.77 9.96
C ILE A 299 9.91 2.38 10.66
N LEU A 300 10.06 2.75 11.94
CA LEU A 300 11.25 2.42 12.73
C LEU A 300 11.35 0.92 12.95
N GLY A 301 10.24 0.24 13.29
CA GLY A 301 10.25 -1.23 13.46
C GLY A 301 10.62 -1.97 12.17
N VAL A 302 10.19 -1.48 11.01
CA VAL A 302 10.61 -2.02 9.70
C VAL A 302 12.11 -1.82 9.48
N LEU A 303 12.64 -0.62 9.78
CA LEU A 303 14.06 -0.32 9.65
C LEU A 303 14.91 -1.17 10.60
N GLU A 304 14.49 -1.32 11.86
CA GLU A 304 15.14 -2.19 12.85
C GLU A 304 15.20 -3.64 12.36
N THR A 305 14.10 -4.15 11.82
CA THR A 305 14.05 -5.49 11.22
C THR A 305 15.04 -5.61 10.07
N ILE A 306 15.05 -4.64 9.15
CA ILE A 306 15.97 -4.63 8.00
C ILE A 306 17.43 -4.62 8.48
N VAL A 307 17.78 -3.76 9.42
CA VAL A 307 19.15 -3.65 9.96
C VAL A 307 19.58 -4.96 10.63
N ALA A 308 18.71 -5.57 11.45
CA ALA A 308 19.00 -6.86 12.09
C ALA A 308 19.30 -7.96 11.06
N PHE A 309 18.49 -8.07 10.01
CA PHE A 309 18.72 -9.04 8.93
C PHE A 309 19.98 -8.73 8.11
N VAL A 310 20.29 -7.46 7.86
CA VAL A 310 21.52 -7.04 7.17
C VAL A 310 22.76 -7.45 7.96
N ILE A 311 22.74 -7.29 9.29
CA ILE A 311 23.83 -7.74 10.16
C ILE A 311 24.04 -9.26 10.01
N VAL A 312 22.96 -10.04 10.05
CA VAL A 312 23.02 -11.49 9.85
C VAL A 312 23.57 -11.83 8.46
N LEU A 313 23.08 -11.18 7.40
CA LEU A 313 23.57 -11.40 6.02
C LEU A 313 25.06 -11.08 5.86
N ALA A 314 25.54 -10.05 6.54
CA ALA A 314 26.96 -9.67 6.54
C ALA A 314 27.83 -10.71 7.27
N GLN A 315 27.35 -11.30 8.36
CA GLN A 315 28.05 -12.37 9.09
C GLN A 315 28.18 -13.66 8.26
N PHE A 316 27.22 -13.98 7.41
CA PHE A 316 27.32 -15.14 6.49
C PHE A 316 28.16 -14.87 5.23
N ARG A 317 28.62 -13.62 5.04
CA ARG A 317 29.51 -13.28 3.94
C ARG A 317 30.94 -13.72 4.23
N THR A 318 31.43 -13.38 5.43
CA THR A 318 32.75 -13.75 5.97
C THR A 318 32.88 -15.26 6.10
#